data_AF-A0A4U5ULD9-F1
#
_entry.id   AF-A0A4U5ULD9-F1
#
_cell.length_a   1.000
_cell.length_b   1.000
_cell.length_c   1.000
_cell.angle_alpha   90.00
_cell.angle_beta   90.00
_cell.angle_gamma   90.00
#
_symmetry.space_group_name_H-M   'P 1'
#
loop_
_entity.id
_entity.type
_entity.pdbx_description
1 polymer ?
#
loop_
_entity_poly.entity_id
_entity_poly.type
_entity_poly.pdbx_seq_one_letter_code
_entity_poly.pdbx_strand_id
1 'polypeptide(L)'
;MFWNKATRVSQVADTMTLNRWEAIKNSLHFNNNERQEEGDPLFKIRPLVTQLTSKLVSIPMSEKLSVDKQMVPFKGRHRQKQYLASKPKKWGYKILILAGSDGIPHNMEIYTGRVNQPPELRDVGASGNVVLRLAQPIPKKQNYKLFFDNWFTSVPLVLTLAQQGIRCTGTVRANRLPGVIGADSVSEVER
;
A
#
# COMPACT_ATOMS: atom_id res chain seq x y z
N MET A 1 12.12 23.02 19.29
CA MET A 1 12.36 21.58 19.23
C MET A 1 13.46 21.35 18.18
N PHE A 2 14.54 20.69 18.56
CA PHE A 2 15.87 20.61 17.92
C PHE A 2 16.74 21.89 17.95
N TRP A 3 16.26 23.05 17.48
CA TRP A 3 17.03 24.31 17.50
C TRP A 3 16.80 25.19 18.74
N ASN A 4 15.79 24.88 19.55
CA ASN A 4 15.48 25.62 20.77
C ASN A 4 16.49 25.26 21.87
N LYS A 5 16.97 26.25 22.63
CA LYS A 5 17.99 26.08 23.68
C LYS A 5 17.66 24.97 24.68
N ALA A 6 16.42 24.91 25.19
CA ALA A 6 16.02 23.95 26.22
C ALA A 6 15.79 22.51 25.69
N THR A 7 15.59 22.36 24.38
CA THR A 7 15.30 21.05 23.73
C THR A 7 16.25 20.82 22.55
N ARG A 8 17.49 21.30 22.69
CA ARG A 8 18.47 21.27 21.61
C ARG A 8 18.91 19.84 21.34
N VAL A 9 18.95 19.48 20.07
CA VAL A 9 19.57 18.23 19.60
C VAL A 9 20.71 18.63 18.68
N SER A 10 21.93 18.61 19.19
CA SER A 10 23.12 19.15 18.53
C SER A 10 23.35 18.52 17.15
N GLN A 11 23.14 17.20 17.02
CA GLN A 11 23.27 16.48 15.75
C GLN A 11 22.40 17.06 14.62
N VAL A 12 21.23 17.61 14.95
CA VAL A 12 20.34 18.27 13.98
C VAL A 12 20.72 19.74 13.84
N ALA A 13 20.86 20.43 14.97
CA ALA A 13 20.94 21.88 15.00
C ALA A 13 22.32 22.44 14.60
N ASP A 14 23.37 21.63 14.65
CA ASP A 14 24.71 21.97 14.16
C ASP A 14 24.87 21.64 12.66
N THR A 15 24.03 20.75 12.12
CA THR A 15 24.07 20.37 10.70
C THR A 15 23.55 21.49 9.79
N MET A 16 22.47 22.17 10.18
CA MET A 16 21.94 23.32 9.45
C MET A 16 21.10 24.22 10.36
N THR A 17 20.92 25.50 9.99
CA THR A 17 20.07 26.42 10.75
C THR A 17 18.57 26.13 10.54
N LEU A 18 17.73 26.54 11.49
CA LEU A 18 16.27 26.41 11.38
C LEU A 18 15.73 27.06 10.10
N ASN A 19 16.17 28.30 9.82
CA ASN A 19 15.72 29.04 8.64
C ASN A 19 16.10 28.30 7.34
N ARG A 20 17.28 27.68 7.28
CA ARG A 20 17.69 26.89 6.11
C ARG A 20 16.85 25.63 5.97
N TRP A 21 16.59 24.92 7.06
CA TRP A 21 15.72 23.74 7.08
C TRP A 21 14.30 24.08 6.61
N GLU A 22 13.70 25.16 7.11
CA GLU A 22 12.37 25.61 6.71
C GLU A 22 12.31 26.00 5.24
N ALA A 23 13.33 26.72 4.73
CA ALA A 23 13.43 27.05 3.32
C ALA A 23 13.48 25.79 2.43
N ILE A 24 14.33 24.82 2.76
CA ILE A 24 14.42 23.56 2.01
C ILE A 24 13.09 22.81 2.05
N LYS A 25 12.50 22.66 3.24
CA LYS A 25 11.23 21.94 3.43
C LYS A 25 10.09 22.56 2.62
N ASN A 26 10.02 23.89 2.54
CA ASN A 26 8.97 24.60 1.82
C ASN A 26 9.17 24.60 0.30
N SER A 27 10.40 24.36 -0.18
CA SER A 27 10.74 24.34 -1.61
C SER A 27 10.98 22.93 -2.16
N LEU A 28 10.80 21.87 -1.36
CA LEU A 28 11.05 20.50 -1.78
C LEU A 28 10.05 20.06 -2.86
N HIS A 29 10.56 19.64 -4.01
CA HIS A 29 9.77 19.26 -5.18
C HIS A 29 10.43 18.10 -5.94
N PHE A 30 9.62 17.20 -6.51
CA PHE A 30 10.11 15.92 -7.06
C PHE A 30 9.70 15.66 -8.52
N ASN A 31 9.08 16.60 -9.22
CA ASN A 31 8.74 16.46 -10.63
C ASN A 31 8.87 17.83 -11.35
N ASN A 32 8.41 18.02 -12.59
CA ASN A 32 8.32 19.36 -13.18
C ASN A 32 6.83 19.68 -13.40
N ASN A 33 6.31 20.73 -12.78
CA ASN A 33 4.88 21.09 -12.89
C ASN A 33 4.47 21.47 -14.32
N GLU A 34 5.40 21.93 -15.17
CA GLU A 34 5.13 22.24 -16.58
C GLU A 34 4.79 20.99 -17.41
N ARG A 35 5.14 19.80 -16.89
CA ARG A 35 4.88 18.50 -17.53
C ARG A 35 3.65 17.80 -16.95
N GLN A 36 2.83 18.49 -16.16
CA GLN A 36 1.70 17.88 -15.49
C GLN A 36 0.59 17.57 -16.50
N GLU A 37 0.48 16.31 -16.88
CA GLU A 37 -0.64 15.78 -17.64
C GLU A 37 -1.84 15.51 -16.72
N GLU A 38 -3.05 15.63 -17.27
CA GLU A 38 -4.26 15.23 -16.55
C GLU A 38 -4.30 13.72 -16.36
N GLY A 39 -4.68 13.28 -15.15
CA GLY A 39 -5.03 11.88 -14.91
C GLY A 39 -4.13 11.10 -13.96
N ASP A 40 -2.94 11.61 -13.58
CA ASP A 40 -2.13 11.00 -12.50
C ASP A 40 -2.24 11.78 -11.17
N PRO A 41 -3.01 11.28 -10.19
CA PRO A 41 -3.12 11.91 -8.88
C PRO A 41 -1.80 12.00 -8.10
N LEU A 42 -0.78 11.20 -8.46
CA LEU A 42 0.52 11.15 -7.80
C LEU A 42 1.62 11.87 -8.58
N PHE A 43 1.28 12.60 -9.66
CA PHE A 43 2.25 13.23 -10.55
C PHE A 43 3.42 13.90 -9.81
N LYS A 44 3.13 14.73 -8.80
CA LYS A 44 4.13 15.50 -8.04
C LYS A 44 5.18 14.65 -7.31
N ILE A 45 4.88 13.38 -7.02
CA ILE A 45 5.79 12.44 -6.35
C ILE A 45 6.11 11.22 -7.21
N ARG A 46 5.62 11.17 -8.45
CA ARG A 46 5.73 10.01 -9.32
C ARG A 46 7.18 9.55 -9.50
N PRO A 47 8.18 10.43 -9.75
CA PRO A 47 9.57 9.99 -9.89
C PRO A 47 10.09 9.29 -8.63
N LEU A 48 9.78 9.82 -7.45
CA LEU A 48 10.17 9.23 -6.17
C LEU A 48 9.51 7.86 -5.95
N VAL A 49 8.20 7.75 -6.19
CA VAL A 49 7.47 6.48 -6.03
C VAL A 49 8.00 5.43 -7.01
N THR A 50 8.21 5.79 -8.27
CA THR A 50 8.76 4.87 -9.29
C THR A 50 10.16 4.41 -8.92
N GLN A 51 11.03 5.32 -8.47
CA GLN A 51 12.38 4.97 -8.05
C GLN A 51 12.40 4.10 -6.80
N LEU A 52 11.56 4.40 -5.81
CA LEU A 52 11.46 3.59 -4.60
C LEU A 52 10.96 2.19 -4.94
N THR A 53 9.85 2.07 -5.66
CA THR A 53 9.27 0.77 -6.02
C THR A 53 10.24 -0.07 -6.85
N SER A 54 10.99 0.53 -7.80
CA SER A 54 11.99 -0.21 -8.57
C SER A 54 13.13 -0.75 -7.70
N LYS A 55 13.55 0.00 -6.67
CA LYS A 55 14.55 -0.47 -5.71
C LYS A 55 14.00 -1.57 -4.80
N LEU A 56 12.78 -1.43 -4.29
CA LEU A 56 12.16 -2.47 -3.45
C LEU A 56 12.06 -3.82 -4.20
N VAL A 57 11.70 -3.79 -5.48
CA VAL A 57 11.59 -5.00 -6.32
C VAL A 57 12.94 -5.69 -6.53
N SER A 58 14.04 -4.95 -6.49
CA SER A 58 15.40 -5.51 -6.62
C SER A 58 15.90 -6.23 -5.37
N ILE A 59 15.22 -6.08 -4.22
CA ILE A 59 15.63 -6.73 -2.98
C ILE A 59 15.25 -8.22 -3.03
N PRO A 60 16.20 -9.15 -2.79
CA PRO A 60 15.90 -10.59 -2.75
C PRO A 60 14.78 -10.93 -1.77
N MET A 61 13.84 -11.76 -2.21
CA MET A 61 12.65 -12.13 -1.43
C MET A 61 12.84 -13.49 -0.77
N SER A 62 12.50 -13.56 0.52
CA SER A 62 12.25 -14.85 1.17
C SER A 62 10.93 -15.46 0.70
N GLU A 63 10.78 -16.79 0.85
CA GLU A 63 9.61 -17.49 0.32
C GLU A 63 8.27 -17.10 0.95
N LYS A 64 8.27 -16.41 2.11
CA LYS A 64 7.07 -16.06 2.86
C LYS A 64 6.81 -14.56 2.75
N LEU A 65 5.74 -14.21 2.06
CA LEU A 65 5.40 -12.83 1.70
C LEU A 65 3.97 -12.51 2.15
N SER A 66 3.69 -11.25 2.47
CA SER A 66 2.37 -10.78 2.89
C SER A 66 1.96 -9.53 2.13
N VAL A 67 0.66 -9.41 1.84
CA VAL A 67 0.04 -8.18 1.32
C VAL A 67 -0.89 -7.59 2.37
N ASP A 68 -0.65 -6.34 2.73
CA ASP A 68 -1.52 -5.59 3.65
C ASP A 68 -1.51 -4.08 3.35
N LYS A 69 -2.27 -3.33 4.14
CA LYS A 69 -2.49 -1.89 4.08
C LYS A 69 -1.72 -1.20 5.21
N GLN A 70 -0.88 -0.24 4.85
CA GLN A 70 -0.29 0.72 5.78
C GLN A 70 -0.96 2.09 5.64
N MET A 71 -1.09 2.80 6.76
CA MET A 71 -1.60 4.18 6.79
C MET A 71 -0.46 5.14 7.11
N VAL A 72 -0.20 6.11 6.22
CA VAL A 72 0.70 7.24 6.47
C VAL A 72 -0.14 8.40 7.01
N PRO A 73 -0.02 8.74 8.31
CA PRO A 73 -0.90 9.71 8.95
C PRO A 73 -0.76 11.10 8.34
N PHE A 74 -1.89 11.73 8.03
CA PHE A 74 -1.91 13.10 7.49
C PHE A 74 -3.20 13.82 7.90
N LYS A 75 -3.05 14.97 8.55
CA LYS A 75 -4.19 15.79 9.02
C LYS A 75 -4.56 16.94 8.08
N GLY A 76 -3.73 17.27 7.10
CA GLY A 76 -4.00 18.36 6.16
C GLY A 76 -5.16 18.08 5.21
N ARG A 77 -5.51 19.08 4.39
CA ARG A 77 -6.55 18.96 3.36
C ARG A 77 -5.93 18.44 2.07
N HIS A 78 -6.33 17.23 1.65
CA HIS A 78 -5.90 16.65 0.38
C HIS A 78 -6.93 15.63 -0.11
N ARG A 79 -7.22 15.63 -1.43
CA ARG A 79 -8.26 14.79 -2.04
C ARG A 79 -8.03 13.28 -1.90
N GLN A 80 -6.76 12.85 -1.85
CA GLN A 80 -6.39 11.44 -1.74
C GLN A 80 -6.40 10.90 -0.30
N LYS A 81 -6.60 11.78 0.69
CA LYS A 81 -6.63 11.38 2.11
C LYS A 81 -7.82 10.45 2.34
N GLN A 82 -7.55 9.31 2.96
CA GLN A 82 -8.54 8.29 3.31
C GLN A 82 -8.85 8.33 4.80
N TYR A 83 -10.08 7.91 5.13
CA TYR A 83 -10.48 7.61 6.50
C TYR A 83 -10.59 6.10 6.69
N LEU A 84 -9.87 5.54 7.65
CA LEU A 84 -9.97 4.15 8.08
C LEU A 84 -10.38 4.12 9.55
N ALA A 85 -11.66 3.83 9.81
CA ALA A 85 -12.22 3.82 11.16
C ALA A 85 -11.49 2.85 12.11
N SER A 86 -11.03 1.71 11.58
CA SER A 86 -10.39 0.63 12.34
C SER A 86 -8.90 0.83 12.65
N LYS A 87 -8.28 1.94 12.21
CA LYS A 87 -6.85 2.21 12.47
C LYS A 87 -6.69 3.28 13.58
N PRO A 88 -5.66 3.17 14.45
CA PRO A 88 -5.42 4.16 15.51
C PRO A 88 -5.29 5.59 14.98
N LYS A 89 -4.60 5.74 13.84
CA LYS A 89 -4.50 6.99 13.10
C LYS A 89 -5.44 6.91 11.89
N LYS A 90 -6.66 7.39 12.08
CA LYS A 90 -7.77 7.19 11.13
C LYS A 90 -7.62 7.94 9.81
N TRP A 91 -6.93 9.08 9.81
CA TRP A 91 -6.78 9.95 8.63
C TRP A 91 -5.36 9.89 8.07
N GLY A 92 -5.24 9.61 6.76
CA GLY A 92 -3.94 9.58 6.11
C GLY A 92 -3.96 9.09 4.66
N TYR A 93 -2.77 8.83 4.12
CA TYR A 93 -2.60 8.17 2.83
C TYR A 93 -2.53 6.66 3.03
N LYS A 94 -3.38 5.93 2.31
CA LYS A 94 -3.39 4.47 2.32
C LYS A 94 -2.35 3.95 1.32
N ILE A 95 -1.46 3.10 1.78
CA ILE A 95 -0.45 2.41 0.97
C ILE A 95 -0.73 0.91 1.07
N LEU A 96 -0.64 0.22 -0.05
CA LEU A 96 -0.75 -1.23 -0.18
C LEU A 96 0.67 -1.76 -0.38
N ILE A 97 1.09 -2.75 0.41
CA ILE A 97 2.49 -3.18 0.48
C ILE A 97 2.58 -4.70 0.36
N LEU A 98 3.53 -5.17 -0.44
CA LEU A 98 4.06 -6.54 -0.40
C LEU A 98 5.30 -6.53 0.49
N ALA A 99 5.31 -7.33 1.55
CA ALA A 99 6.46 -7.42 2.46
C ALA A 99 6.81 -8.87 2.80
N GLY A 100 8.11 -9.13 3.00
CA GLY A 100 8.61 -10.40 3.52
C GLY A 100 8.28 -10.62 4.98
N SER A 101 8.40 -11.88 5.42
CA SER A 101 8.25 -12.25 6.83
C SER A 101 9.31 -11.63 7.76
N ASP A 102 10.39 -11.10 7.19
CA ASP A 102 11.42 -10.28 7.83
C ASP A 102 11.01 -8.80 7.99
N GLY A 103 9.84 -8.42 7.48
CA GLY A 103 9.33 -7.05 7.52
C GLY A 103 9.84 -6.15 6.39
N ILE A 104 10.62 -6.68 5.44
CA ILE A 104 11.17 -5.89 4.34
C ILE A 104 10.12 -5.70 3.23
N PRO A 105 9.84 -4.47 2.77
CA PRO A 105 8.96 -4.25 1.64
C PRO A 105 9.65 -4.64 0.33
N HIS A 106 8.91 -5.31 -0.55
CA HIS A 106 9.38 -5.71 -1.88
C HIS A 106 8.58 -5.08 -3.03
N ASN A 107 7.38 -4.58 -2.74
CA ASN A 107 6.58 -3.80 -3.69
C ASN A 107 5.57 -2.94 -2.93
N MET A 108 5.13 -1.83 -3.53
CA MET A 108 4.11 -0.97 -2.94
C MET A 108 3.30 -0.19 -3.98
N GLU A 109 2.06 0.13 -3.63
CA GLU A 109 1.16 0.98 -4.40
C GLU A 109 0.46 1.99 -3.47
N ILE A 110 0.47 3.28 -3.85
CA ILE A 110 -0.28 4.31 -3.12
C ILE A 110 -1.71 4.31 -3.65
N TYR A 111 -2.69 4.17 -2.75
CA TYR A 111 -4.09 4.18 -3.13
C TYR A 111 -4.54 5.56 -3.60
N THR A 112 -5.03 5.63 -4.83
CA THR A 112 -5.48 6.89 -5.46
C THR A 112 -6.99 7.00 -5.60
N GLY A 113 -7.75 5.99 -5.17
CA GLY A 113 -9.19 5.89 -5.41
C GLY A 113 -9.56 5.29 -6.77
N ARG A 114 -8.60 5.10 -7.67
CA ARG A 114 -8.81 4.43 -8.96
C ARG A 114 -8.26 3.00 -8.89
N VAL A 115 -8.98 2.06 -9.49
CA VAL A 115 -8.50 0.70 -9.71
C VAL A 115 -8.08 0.60 -11.17
N ASN A 116 -6.77 0.68 -11.42
CA ASN A 116 -6.22 0.45 -12.74
C ASN A 116 -5.72 -1.00 -12.77
N GLN A 117 -6.43 -1.88 -13.47
CA GLN A 117 -5.97 -3.25 -13.68
C GLN A 117 -5.29 -3.34 -15.05
N PRO A 118 -4.00 -3.69 -15.12
CA PRO A 118 -3.32 -3.88 -16.39
C PRO A 118 -4.00 -5.00 -17.21
N PRO A 119 -4.17 -4.84 -18.54
CA PRO A 119 -4.87 -5.82 -19.39
C PRO A 119 -4.25 -7.23 -19.34
N GLU A 120 -2.95 -7.33 -19.08
CA GLU A 120 -2.21 -8.57 -18.96
C GLU A 120 -2.51 -9.35 -17.66
N LEU A 121 -3.13 -8.70 -16.67
CA LEU A 121 -3.54 -9.34 -15.43
C LEU A 121 -5.03 -9.64 -15.45
N ARG A 122 -5.38 -10.89 -15.12
CA ARG A 122 -6.77 -11.30 -14.94
C ARG A 122 -7.48 -10.39 -13.93
N ASP A 123 -8.70 -9.97 -14.26
CA ASP A 123 -9.58 -9.31 -13.31
C ASP A 123 -10.17 -10.34 -12.34
N VAL A 124 -9.84 -10.21 -11.06
CA VAL A 124 -10.30 -11.05 -9.95
C VAL A 124 -11.05 -10.24 -8.89
N GLY A 125 -11.51 -9.04 -9.27
CA GLY A 125 -12.19 -8.07 -8.41
C GLY A 125 -11.23 -7.06 -7.78
N ALA A 126 -11.75 -5.89 -7.41
CA ALA A 126 -10.97 -4.71 -7.04
C ALA A 126 -9.86 -4.96 -5.99
N SER A 127 -10.13 -5.73 -4.93
CA SER A 127 -9.12 -6.02 -3.91
C SER A 127 -8.14 -7.13 -4.34
N GLY A 128 -8.60 -8.16 -5.06
CA GLY A 128 -7.70 -9.19 -5.58
C GLY A 128 -6.78 -8.66 -6.68
N ASN A 129 -7.26 -7.72 -7.49
CA ASN A 129 -6.48 -7.00 -8.51
C ASN A 129 -5.27 -6.29 -7.90
N VAL A 130 -5.43 -5.70 -6.71
CA VAL A 130 -4.31 -5.13 -5.95
C VAL A 130 -3.28 -6.19 -5.60
N VAL A 131 -3.71 -7.36 -5.12
CA VAL A 131 -2.78 -8.46 -4.80
C VAL A 131 -2.00 -8.89 -6.03
N LEU A 132 -2.67 -9.08 -7.17
CA LEU A 132 -2.01 -9.48 -8.41
C LEU A 132 -0.99 -8.45 -8.90
N ARG A 133 -1.30 -7.15 -8.80
CA ARG A 133 -0.35 -6.08 -9.15
C ARG A 133 0.87 -6.07 -8.22
N LEU A 134 0.65 -6.19 -6.91
CA LEU A 134 1.74 -6.21 -5.94
C LEU A 134 2.61 -7.47 -6.07
N ALA A 135 1.99 -8.62 -6.37
CA ALA A 135 2.64 -9.92 -6.46
C ALA A 135 3.40 -10.17 -7.78
N GLN A 136 3.33 -9.27 -8.77
CA GLN A 136 4.04 -9.45 -10.05
C GLN A 136 5.54 -9.80 -9.90
N PRO A 137 6.30 -9.20 -8.95
CA PRO A 137 7.72 -9.51 -8.78
C PRO A 137 8.02 -10.89 -8.18
N ILE A 138 7.01 -11.59 -7.66
CA ILE A 138 7.21 -12.88 -6.98
C ILE A 138 7.61 -13.95 -8.00
N PRO A 139 8.71 -14.68 -7.78
CA PRO A 139 9.10 -15.78 -8.66
C PRO A 139 8.02 -16.87 -8.73
N LYS A 140 7.62 -17.19 -9.96
CA LYS A 140 6.57 -18.18 -10.25
C LYS A 140 7.14 -19.59 -10.18
N LYS A 141 6.32 -20.54 -9.71
CA LYS A 141 6.66 -21.98 -9.59
C LYS A 141 7.92 -22.26 -8.74
N GLN A 142 8.28 -21.36 -7.83
CA GLN A 142 9.44 -21.49 -6.93
C GLN A 142 9.02 -21.60 -5.45
N ASN A 143 7.85 -22.20 -5.20
CA ASN A 143 7.36 -22.47 -3.85
C ASN A 143 7.15 -21.22 -2.96
N TYR A 144 6.96 -20.03 -3.52
CA TYR A 144 6.59 -18.85 -2.73
C TYR A 144 5.19 -18.99 -2.11
N LYS A 145 5.01 -18.45 -0.90
CA LYS A 145 3.77 -18.43 -0.11
C LYS A 145 3.35 -16.98 0.15
N LEU A 146 2.16 -16.63 -0.31
CA LEU A 146 1.58 -15.30 -0.18
C LEU A 146 0.43 -15.28 0.83
N PHE A 147 0.55 -14.43 1.84
CA PHE A 147 -0.43 -14.26 2.89
C PHE A 147 -1.20 -12.94 2.72
N PHE A 148 -2.51 -12.94 2.95
CA PHE A 148 -3.32 -11.71 2.91
C PHE A 148 -4.57 -11.83 3.78
N ASP A 149 -5.13 -10.67 4.17
CA ASP A 149 -6.32 -10.61 5.01
C ASP A 149 -7.63 -10.87 4.23
N ASN A 150 -8.74 -10.98 4.97
CA ASN A 150 -10.06 -11.23 4.40
C ASN A 150 -10.60 -10.14 3.47
N TRP A 151 -10.00 -8.95 3.45
CA TRP A 151 -10.38 -7.90 2.52
C TRP A 151 -9.89 -8.21 1.10
N PHE A 152 -8.78 -8.93 0.98
CA PHE A 152 -8.20 -9.36 -0.29
C PHE A 152 -8.70 -10.73 -0.77
N THR A 153 -8.96 -11.66 0.16
CA THR A 153 -9.29 -13.05 -0.19
C THR A 153 -10.56 -13.18 -1.03
N SER A 154 -10.44 -13.90 -2.15
CA SER A 154 -11.54 -14.34 -3.01
C SER A 154 -11.14 -15.65 -3.73
N VAL A 155 -12.12 -16.46 -4.12
CA VAL A 155 -11.88 -17.70 -4.87
C VAL A 155 -11.14 -17.43 -6.21
N PRO A 156 -11.55 -16.43 -7.04
CA PRO A 156 -10.83 -16.12 -8.27
C PRO A 156 -9.36 -15.75 -8.05
N LEU A 157 -9.05 -15.02 -6.98
CA LEU A 157 -7.67 -14.67 -6.63
C LEU A 157 -6.83 -15.92 -6.30
N VAL A 158 -7.35 -16.81 -5.46
CA VAL A 158 -6.66 -18.05 -5.05
C VAL A 158 -6.36 -18.93 -6.26
N LEU A 159 -7.35 -19.12 -7.15
CA LEU A 159 -7.16 -19.90 -8.38
C LEU A 159 -6.10 -19.28 -9.30
N THR A 160 -6.11 -17.94 -9.45
CA THR A 160 -5.16 -17.23 -10.30
C THR A 160 -3.73 -17.34 -9.76
N LEU A 161 -3.53 -17.23 -8.44
CA LEU A 161 -2.20 -17.42 -7.82
C LEU A 161 -1.72 -18.87 -7.95
N ALA A 162 -2.62 -19.84 -7.80
CA ALA A 162 -2.28 -21.26 -7.99
C ALA A 162 -1.81 -21.55 -9.43
N GLN A 163 -2.45 -20.96 -10.44
CA GLN A 163 -2.01 -21.05 -11.84
C GLN A 163 -0.61 -20.44 -12.06
N GLN A 164 -0.24 -19.42 -11.29
CA GLN A 164 1.10 -18.83 -11.30
C GLN A 164 2.13 -19.65 -10.49
N GLY A 165 1.72 -20.75 -9.85
CA GLY A 165 2.58 -21.54 -8.97
C GLY A 165 2.95 -20.82 -7.67
N ILE A 166 2.13 -19.86 -7.25
CA ILE A 166 2.27 -19.15 -5.97
C ILE A 166 1.23 -19.74 -5.01
N ARG A 167 1.70 -20.30 -3.90
CA ARG A 167 0.82 -20.78 -2.84
C ARG A 167 0.28 -19.57 -2.08
N CYS A 168 -0.95 -19.63 -1.59
CA CYS A 168 -1.50 -18.54 -0.80
C CYS A 168 -2.34 -19.00 0.38
N THR A 169 -2.50 -18.11 1.35
CA THR A 169 -3.33 -18.35 2.52
C THR A 169 -3.92 -17.03 3.00
N GLY A 170 -5.21 -17.02 3.29
CA GLY A 170 -5.88 -15.86 3.83
C GLY A 170 -7.18 -16.27 4.50
N THR A 171 -7.63 -15.44 5.44
CA THR A 171 -8.97 -15.61 6.01
C THR A 171 -10.00 -15.21 4.96
N VAL A 172 -11.18 -15.82 4.96
CA VAL A 172 -12.26 -15.50 4.02
C VAL A 172 -13.49 -15.06 4.80
N ARG A 173 -14.21 -14.07 4.29
CA ARG A 173 -15.53 -13.70 4.84
C ARG A 173 -16.56 -14.68 4.29
N ALA A 174 -17.47 -15.18 5.12
CA ALA A 174 -18.50 -16.13 4.71
C ALA A 174 -19.29 -15.63 3.48
N ASN A 175 -19.66 -14.34 3.48
CA ASN A 175 -20.38 -13.69 2.38
C ASN A 175 -19.59 -13.53 1.06
N ARG A 176 -18.34 -14.01 0.98
CA ARG A 176 -17.53 -14.04 -0.25
C ARG A 176 -17.36 -15.44 -0.82
N LEU A 177 -17.94 -16.45 -0.18
CA LEU A 177 -17.94 -17.81 -0.68
C LEU A 177 -19.26 -18.07 -1.42
N PRO A 178 -19.21 -18.40 -2.72
CA PRO A 178 -20.41 -18.80 -3.46
C PRO A 178 -21.09 -19.99 -2.78
N GLY A 179 -22.40 -19.88 -2.53
CA GLY A 179 -23.19 -20.95 -1.92
C GLY A 179 -23.10 -21.04 -0.39
N VAL A 180 -22.36 -20.15 0.28
CA VAL A 180 -22.35 -20.06 1.74
C VAL A 180 -23.26 -18.92 2.18
N ILE A 181 -24.42 -19.27 2.75
CA ILE A 181 -25.31 -18.32 3.40
C ILE A 181 -24.66 -17.95 4.73
N GLY A 182 -24.31 -16.68 4.92
CA GLY A 182 -23.77 -16.19 6.18
C GLY A 182 -24.81 -16.31 7.30
N ALA A 183 -24.38 -16.61 8.52
CA ALA A 183 -25.25 -16.65 9.69
C ALA A 183 -25.92 -15.28 10.01
N ASP A 184 -25.49 -14.20 9.36
CA ASP A 184 -25.98 -12.83 9.59
C ASP A 184 -27.29 -12.50 8.83
N SER A 185 -27.95 -13.49 8.20
CA SER A 185 -29.27 -13.29 7.58
C SER A 185 -30.44 -13.58 8.53
N VAL A 186 -30.19 -13.77 9.82
CA VAL A 186 -31.22 -13.88 10.85
C VAL A 186 -30.86 -12.94 12.01
N SER A 187 -31.79 -12.04 12.34
CA SER A 187 -31.81 -11.04 13.42
C SER A 187 -30.95 -9.78 13.29
N GLU A 188 -31.58 -8.72 12.76
CA GLU A 188 -31.55 -7.37 13.37
C GLU A 188 -32.86 -6.64 13.01
N VAL A 189 -33.96 -7.19 13.55
CA VAL A 189 -35.13 -6.38 13.93
C VAL A 189 -34.91 -6.11 15.42
N GLU A 190 -34.47 -4.90 15.75
CA GLU A 190 -34.80 -4.12 16.96
C GLU A 190 -33.67 -3.14 17.36
N ARG A 191 -34.04 -1.85 17.24
CA ARG A 191 -33.53 -0.61 17.89
C ARG A 191 -32.27 0.07 17.34
#